data_AF-A0ABD3P5G2-F1
#
_entry.id   AF-A0ABD3P5G2-F1
#
_cell.length_a   1.000
_cell.length_b   1.000
_cell.length_c   1.000
_cell.angle_alpha   90.00
_cell.angle_beta   90.00
_cell.angle_gamma   90.00
#
_symmetry.space_group_name_H-M   'P 1'
#
loop_
_entity.id
_entity.type
_entity.pdbx_description
1 polymer ?
#
loop_
_entity_poly.entity_id
_entity_poly.type
_entity_poly.pdbx_seq_one_letter_code
_entity_poly.pdbx_strand_id
1 'polypeptide(L)'
;MSLSRNATVKSLHHNFDVARGVSLGAMWHEFAHLLGDQDAIDETRSSNHTLEYIELCAFHVEDEEDDKADDELPVYFYLPVNVYSLLQINRGRDKVAVARKKVIRLHFNGKDSAQKLIDMSRSVPKMPQLLHWIGKEDSDLSLMYGFLCGQPGLLDGDTTERKKARCT
;
A
#
# COMPACT_ATOMS: atom_id res chain seq x y z
N MET A 1 4.46 12.13 17.67
CA MET A 1 4.67 12.83 16.38
C MET A 1 4.05 11.97 15.29
N SER A 2 3.09 12.49 14.51
CA SER A 2 2.47 11.72 13.42
C SER A 2 3.40 11.72 12.21
N LEU A 3 4.04 10.58 11.95
CA LEU A 3 4.90 10.39 10.78
C LEU A 3 4.11 10.16 9.48
N SER A 4 2.80 9.91 9.57
CA SER A 4 1.92 9.51 8.45
C SER A 4 1.75 10.54 7.34
N ARG A 5 2.24 11.76 7.54
CA ARG A 5 2.23 12.83 6.52
C ARG A 5 3.60 13.33 6.13
N ASN A 6 4.67 12.72 6.64
CA ASN A 6 6.02 13.15 6.30
C ASN A 6 6.51 12.41 5.06
N ALA A 7 6.31 13.00 3.88
CA ALA A 7 6.64 12.41 2.59
C ALA A 7 8.13 12.53 2.19
N THR A 8 9.04 12.88 3.11
CA THR A 8 10.46 13.06 2.79
C THR A 8 11.39 12.12 3.56
N VAL A 9 10.90 11.49 4.64
CA VAL A 9 11.71 10.56 5.43
C VAL A 9 12.00 9.31 4.62
N LYS A 10 13.29 9.00 4.46
CA LYS A 10 13.80 7.83 3.73
C LYS A 10 14.20 6.67 4.62
N SER A 11 14.72 6.98 5.80
CA SER A 11 15.06 6.00 6.83
C SER A 11 14.41 6.40 8.15
N LEU A 12 13.93 5.40 8.88
CA LEU A 12 13.39 5.58 10.22
C LEU A 12 14.18 4.71 11.18
N HIS A 13 14.85 5.35 12.14
CA HIS A 13 15.52 4.66 13.24
C HIS A 13 14.57 4.70 14.43
N HIS A 14 14.14 3.54 14.91
CA HIS A 14 13.27 3.45 16.07
C HIS A 14 13.96 2.67 17.18
N ASN A 15 14.26 3.38 18.27
CA ASN A 15 14.70 2.77 19.51
C ASN A 15 13.49 2.20 20.22
N PHE A 16 13.59 0.92 20.56
CA PHE A 16 12.52 0.20 21.23
C PHE A 16 13.05 -0.38 22.54
N ASP A 17 12.30 -0.11 23.60
CA ASP A 17 12.60 -0.62 24.92
C ASP A 17 11.82 -1.93 25.14
N VAL A 18 12.55 -3.04 25.16
CA VAL A 18 12.00 -4.39 25.34
C VAL A 18 11.37 -4.54 26.73
N ALA A 19 11.88 -3.83 27.74
CA ALA A 19 11.39 -3.91 29.11
C ALA A 19 10.05 -3.20 29.31
N ARG A 20 9.70 -2.22 28.46
CA ARG A 20 8.45 -1.45 28.59
C ARG A 20 7.21 -2.14 28.01
N GLY A 21 7.33 -3.39 27.56
CA GLY A 21 6.19 -4.23 27.16
C GLY A 21 5.42 -3.71 25.93
N VAL A 22 6.04 -2.87 25.10
CA VAL A 22 5.40 -2.42 23.86
C VAL A 22 5.24 -3.62 22.92
N SER A 23 4.05 -3.84 22.40
CA SER A 23 3.83 -4.97 21.48
C SER A 23 4.50 -4.69 20.12
N LEU A 24 5.45 -5.53 19.73
CA LEU A 24 6.02 -5.51 18.36
C LEU A 24 4.92 -5.53 17.30
N GLY A 25 3.83 -6.25 17.54
CA GLY A 25 2.69 -6.30 16.62
C GLY A 25 2.02 -4.94 16.43
N ALA A 26 1.81 -4.18 17.52
CA ALA A 26 1.23 -2.84 17.44
C ALA A 26 2.17 -1.88 16.69
N MET A 27 3.48 -1.95 16.94
CA MET A 27 4.46 -1.14 16.22
C MET A 27 4.46 -1.44 14.72
N TRP A 28 4.43 -2.72 14.34
CA TRP A 28 4.38 -3.11 12.93
C TRP A 28 3.09 -2.69 12.25
N HIS A 29 1.98 -2.69 12.99
CA HIS A 29 0.70 -2.18 12.51
C HIS A 29 0.78 -0.68 12.21
N GLU A 30 1.39 0.11 13.10
CA GLU A 30 1.63 1.55 12.87
C GLU A 30 2.51 1.80 11.65
N PHE A 31 3.59 1.04 11.47
CA PHE A 31 4.44 1.15 10.28
C PHE A 31 3.72 0.73 9.00
N ALA A 32 2.83 -0.26 9.06
CA ALA A 32 1.99 -0.61 7.93
C ALA A 32 1.09 0.58 7.56
N HIS A 33 0.35 1.16 8.51
CA HIS A 33 -0.48 2.35 8.28
C HIS A 33 0.33 3.54 7.75
N LEU A 34 1.53 3.77 8.30
CA LEU A 34 2.45 4.81 7.83
C LEU A 34 2.79 4.67 6.35
N LEU A 35 3.03 3.43 5.91
CA LEU A 35 3.40 3.10 4.55
C LEU A 35 2.20 3.02 3.61
N GLY A 36 1.01 2.71 4.12
CA GLY A 36 -0.25 2.73 3.39
C GLY A 36 -1.37 2.07 4.18
N ASP A 37 -2.55 2.67 4.11
CA ASP A 37 -3.73 2.22 4.83
C ASP A 37 -4.55 1.22 3.99
N GLN A 38 -4.73 -0.01 4.50
CA GLN A 38 -5.46 -1.05 3.78
C GLN A 38 -6.97 -0.80 3.70
N ASP A 39 -7.51 0.05 4.56
CA ASP A 39 -8.94 0.35 4.65
C ASP A 39 -9.32 1.60 3.86
N ALA A 40 -8.36 2.51 3.60
CA ALA A 40 -8.60 3.76 2.89
C ALA A 40 -7.63 4.01 1.72
N ILE A 41 -8.17 4.00 0.49
CA ILE A 41 -7.40 4.29 -0.74
C ILE A 41 -6.84 5.71 -0.73
N ASP A 42 -7.65 6.68 -0.30
CA ASP A 42 -7.22 8.08 -0.29
C ASP A 42 -6.11 8.30 0.77
N GLU A 43 -6.16 7.61 1.91
CA GLU A 43 -5.06 7.61 2.90
C GLU A 43 -3.79 6.93 2.36
N THR A 44 -3.94 5.82 1.61
CA THR A 44 -2.81 5.20 0.90
C THR A 44 -2.16 6.16 -0.10
N ARG A 45 -2.93 7.06 -0.73
CA ARG A 45 -2.37 8.05 -1.67
C ARG A 45 -1.56 9.12 -0.95
N SER A 46 -1.99 9.54 0.23
CA SER A 46 -1.29 10.54 1.04
C SER A 46 -0.23 9.96 1.98
N SER A 47 -0.07 8.62 2.01
CA SER A 47 0.91 7.95 2.87
C SER A 47 2.36 8.26 2.46
N ASN A 48 3.32 7.80 3.28
CA ASN A 48 4.73 8.03 3.00
C ASN A 48 5.23 7.17 1.83
N HIS A 49 5.60 7.82 0.72
CA HIS A 49 6.14 7.19 -0.51
C HIS A 49 7.67 7.23 -0.64
N THR A 50 8.38 7.61 0.42
CA THR A 50 9.85 7.79 0.43
C THR A 50 10.57 6.90 1.41
N LEU A 51 9.88 6.34 2.42
CA LEU A 51 10.49 5.51 3.45
C LEU A 51 10.91 4.18 2.83
N GLU A 52 12.21 3.92 2.81
CA GLU A 52 12.82 2.75 2.17
C GLU A 52 13.41 1.78 3.21
N TYR A 53 13.69 2.26 4.42
CA TYR A 53 14.36 1.50 5.48
C TYR A 53 13.78 1.82 6.85
N ILE A 54 13.60 0.78 7.67
CA ILE A 54 13.30 0.87 9.09
C ILE A 54 14.41 0.11 9.81
N GLU A 55 15.12 0.78 10.70
CA GLU A 55 16.13 0.19 11.55
C GLU A 55 15.62 0.18 12.98
N LEU A 56 15.60 -1.00 13.60
CA LEU A 56 15.21 -1.19 14.98
C LEU A 56 16.44 -1.41 15.83
N CYS A 57 16.58 -0.60 16.87
CA CYS A 57 17.58 -0.81 17.91
C CYS A 57 16.85 -1.18 19.19
N ALA A 58 17.09 -2.39 19.70
CA ALA A 58 16.68 -2.79 21.04
C ALA A 58 17.85 -2.53 21.99
N PHE A 59 17.55 -1.95 23.15
CA PHE A 59 18.49 -1.82 24.25
C PHE A 59 17.96 -2.65 25.41
N HIS A 60 18.83 -3.45 26.02
CA HIS A 60 18.59 -3.95 27.36
C HIS A 60 18.90 -2.79 28.31
N VAL A 61 17.88 -2.34 29.05
CA VAL A 61 18.15 -1.52 30.23
C VAL A 61 18.60 -2.52 31.29
N GLU A 62 19.91 -2.72 31.38
CA GLU A 62 20.49 -3.44 32.51
C GLU A 62 20.17 -2.62 33.77
N ASP A 63 19.43 -3.22 34.70
CA ASP A 63 19.42 -2.74 36.07
C ASP A 63 20.88 -2.84 36.58
N GLU A 64 21.44 -1.72 37.06
CA GLU A 64 22.87 -1.40 37.24
C GLU A 64 23.72 -2.33 38.17
N GLU A 65 23.54 -3.66 38.22
CA GLU A 65 24.19 -4.49 39.26
C GLU A 65 24.96 -5.77 38.84
N ASP A 66 25.29 -6.02 37.57
CA ASP A 66 26.21 -7.14 37.27
C ASP A 66 27.28 -6.79 36.21
N ASP A 67 28.52 -6.58 36.66
CA ASP A 67 29.75 -6.40 35.88
C ASP A 67 30.13 -7.66 35.08
N LYS A 68 29.24 -8.13 34.20
CA LYS A 68 29.55 -9.21 33.26
C LYS A 68 29.27 -8.77 31.85
N ALA A 69 30.35 -8.28 31.23
CA ALA A 69 30.49 -8.14 29.79
C ALA A 69 30.43 -9.53 29.13
N ASP A 70 29.28 -10.18 29.16
CA ASP A 70 28.98 -11.33 28.32
C ASP A 70 28.49 -10.77 26.98
N ASP A 71 29.12 -11.23 25.89
CA ASP A 71 28.89 -10.79 24.50
C ASP A 71 27.40 -10.64 24.14
N GLU A 72 26.83 -9.45 24.33
CA GLU A 72 25.45 -9.15 23.95
C GLU A 72 25.33 -9.24 22.42
N LEU A 73 24.79 -10.35 21.93
CA LEU A 73 24.48 -10.52 20.52
C LEU A 73 23.33 -9.58 20.14
N PRO A 74 23.43 -8.84 19.02
CA PRO A 74 22.37 -7.95 18.58
C PRO A 74 21.07 -8.74 18.33
N VAL A 75 19.97 -8.26 18.90
CA VAL A 75 18.64 -8.82 18.68
C VAL A 75 18.16 -8.44 17.27
N TYR A 76 18.19 -9.38 16.33
CA TYR A 76 17.65 -9.17 14.99
C TYR A 76 16.14 -9.35 14.96
N PHE A 77 15.41 -8.32 14.54
CA PHE A 77 13.97 -8.41 14.30
C PHE A 77 13.66 -8.69 12.84
N TYR A 78 12.81 -9.68 12.58
CA TYR A 78 12.31 -9.95 11.25
C TYR A 78 11.23 -8.93 10.87
N LEU A 79 11.44 -8.26 9.73
CA LEU A 79 10.45 -7.33 9.20
C LEU A 79 9.23 -8.10 8.65
N PRO A 80 8.00 -7.76 9.06
CA PRO A 80 6.81 -8.38 8.49
C PRO A 80 6.74 -8.20 6.98
N VAL A 81 6.28 -9.25 6.29
CA VAL A 81 6.29 -9.32 4.81
C VAL A 81 5.52 -8.15 4.18
N ASN A 82 4.40 -7.73 4.77
CA ASN A 82 3.63 -6.59 4.32
C ASN A 82 4.44 -5.29 4.39
N VAL A 83 5.09 -5.02 5.53
CA VAL A 83 5.93 -3.82 5.73
C VAL A 83 7.12 -3.85 4.79
N TYR A 84 7.84 -4.97 4.70
CA TYR A 84 8.97 -5.14 3.78
C TYR A 84 8.56 -4.86 2.32
N SER A 85 7.43 -5.44 1.87
CA SER A 85 6.97 -5.25 0.49
C SER A 85 6.65 -3.79 0.17
N LEU A 86 6.08 -3.03 1.12
CA LEU A 86 5.78 -1.62 0.94
C LEU A 86 7.06 -0.75 0.92
N LEU A 87 8.06 -1.07 1.74
CA LEU A 87 9.38 -0.42 1.68
C LEU A 87 10.07 -0.66 0.33
N GLN A 88 9.97 -1.87 -0.23
CA GLN A 88 10.51 -2.16 -1.56
C GLN A 88 9.83 -1.34 -2.65
N ILE A 89 8.50 -1.19 -2.59
CA ILE A 89 7.75 -0.35 -3.53
C ILE A 89 8.23 1.12 -3.45
N ASN A 90 8.52 1.63 -2.26
CA ASN A 90 8.99 3.01 -2.04
C ASN A 90 10.34 3.36 -2.68
N ARG A 91 11.17 2.36 -3.01
CA ARG A 91 12.45 2.55 -3.73
C ARG A 91 12.26 3.03 -5.18
N GLY A 92 11.03 3.02 -5.68
CA GLY A 92 10.69 3.59 -6.98
C GLY A 92 11.01 5.10 -7.07
N ARG A 93 11.62 5.51 -8.19
CA ARG A 93 11.96 6.92 -8.45
C ARG A 93 10.71 7.78 -8.69
N ASP A 94 9.74 7.27 -9.44
CA ASP A 94 8.48 7.96 -9.72
C ASP A 94 7.49 7.75 -8.56
N LYS A 95 7.28 8.80 -7.76
CA LYS A 95 6.41 8.74 -6.59
C LYS A 95 4.92 8.60 -6.93
N VAL A 96 4.51 9.01 -8.12
CA VAL A 96 3.15 8.75 -8.62
C VAL A 96 2.99 7.26 -8.92
N ALA A 97 4.00 6.63 -9.52
CA ALA A 97 4.00 5.18 -9.74
C ALA A 97 4.06 4.39 -8.42
N VAL A 98 4.86 4.83 -7.44
CA VAL A 98 4.92 4.23 -6.09
C VAL A 98 3.55 4.25 -5.43
N ALA A 99 2.90 5.42 -5.37
CA ALA A 99 1.56 5.55 -4.79
C ALA A 99 0.55 4.64 -5.48
N ARG A 100 0.58 4.57 -6.82
CA ARG A 100 -0.26 3.65 -7.60
C ARG A 100 -0.04 2.19 -7.21
N LYS A 101 1.23 1.73 -7.17
CA LYS A 101 1.57 0.35 -6.85
C LYS A 101 1.09 -0.05 -5.46
N LYS A 102 1.18 0.85 -4.49
CA LYS A 102 0.63 0.62 -3.15
C LYS A 102 -0.88 0.47 -3.15
N VAL A 103 -1.59 1.34 -3.87
CA VAL A 103 -3.05 1.22 -4.00
C VAL A 103 -3.42 -0.14 -4.57
N ILE A 104 -2.77 -0.57 -5.67
CA ILE A 104 -3.01 -1.88 -6.27
C ILE A 104 -2.69 -3.01 -5.28
N ARG A 105 -1.54 -2.95 -4.62
CA ARG A 105 -1.08 -3.98 -3.68
C ARG A 105 -1.95 -4.11 -2.44
N LEU A 106 -2.43 -3.01 -1.86
CA LEU A 106 -3.21 -3.04 -0.62
C LEU A 106 -4.70 -3.26 -0.88
N HIS A 107 -5.23 -2.68 -1.95
CA HIS A 107 -6.67 -2.63 -2.17
C HIS A 107 -7.17 -3.65 -3.20
N PHE A 108 -6.29 -4.11 -4.09
CA PHE A 108 -6.63 -4.95 -5.23
C PHE A 108 -5.77 -6.21 -5.31
N ASN A 109 -5.24 -6.68 -4.18
CA ASN A 109 -4.56 -7.96 -4.07
C ASN A 109 -5.50 -9.02 -3.49
N GLY A 110 -6.20 -9.76 -4.36
CA GLY A 110 -7.20 -10.75 -3.94
C GLY A 110 -8.02 -11.30 -5.10
N LYS A 111 -8.84 -12.31 -4.82
CA LYS A 111 -9.76 -12.89 -5.82
C LYS A 111 -10.89 -11.91 -6.19
N ASP A 112 -11.27 -11.05 -5.26
CA ASP A 112 -12.39 -10.13 -5.41
C ASP A 112 -11.97 -8.74 -5.93
N SER A 113 -10.71 -8.58 -6.33
CA SER A 113 -10.16 -7.28 -6.75
C SER A 113 -10.90 -6.67 -7.93
N ALA A 114 -11.29 -7.48 -8.91
CA ALA A 114 -12.09 -7.02 -10.05
C ALA A 114 -13.48 -6.54 -9.57
N GLN A 115 -14.13 -7.29 -8.68
CA GLN A 115 -15.44 -6.92 -8.16
C GLN A 115 -15.38 -5.64 -7.33
N LYS A 116 -14.37 -5.48 -6.46
CA LYS A 116 -14.16 -4.26 -5.69
C LYS A 116 -13.94 -3.03 -6.59
N LEU A 117 -13.23 -3.21 -7.71
CA LEU A 117 -13.03 -2.16 -8.70
C LEU A 117 -14.34 -1.78 -9.41
N ILE A 118 -15.21 -2.76 -9.68
CA ILE A 118 -16.55 -2.56 -10.24
C ILE A 118 -17.48 -1.85 -9.25
N ASP A 119 -17.45 -2.20 -7.98
CA ASP A 119 -18.30 -1.55 -6.99
C ASP A 119 -17.87 -0.09 -6.74
N MET A 120 -16.57 0.17 -6.87
CA MET A 120 -16.03 1.53 -6.81
C MET A 120 -16.32 2.35 -8.08
N SER A 121 -16.33 1.74 -9.26
CA SER A 121 -16.70 2.45 -10.49
C SER A 121 -18.15 2.93 -10.47
N ARG A 122 -19.03 2.19 -9.80
CA ARG A 122 -20.45 2.55 -9.64
C ARG A 122 -20.68 3.71 -8.68
N SER A 123 -19.77 3.91 -7.72
CA SER A 123 -19.92 4.90 -6.65
C SER A 123 -19.08 6.16 -6.84
N VAL A 124 -18.05 6.15 -7.71
CA VAL A 124 -17.08 7.25 -7.82
C VAL A 124 -16.81 7.65 -9.28
N PRO A 125 -16.86 8.97 -9.63
CA PRO A 125 -16.50 9.48 -10.97
C PRO A 125 -14.99 9.41 -11.30
N LYS A 126 -14.19 8.70 -10.50
CA LYS A 126 -12.73 8.54 -10.67
C LYS A 126 -12.35 7.34 -11.55
N MET A 127 -13.33 6.65 -12.14
CA MET A 127 -13.11 5.38 -12.87
C MET A 127 -12.15 5.50 -14.07
N PRO A 128 -12.24 6.52 -14.95
CA PRO A 128 -11.29 6.66 -16.05
C PRO A 128 -9.84 6.86 -15.59
N GLN A 129 -9.64 7.59 -14.48
CA GLN A 129 -8.31 7.77 -13.89
C GLN A 129 -7.78 6.46 -13.31
N LEU A 130 -8.63 5.69 -12.64
CA LEU A 130 -8.25 4.42 -12.04
C LEU A 130 -7.91 3.36 -13.10
N LEU A 131 -8.68 3.29 -14.20
CA LEU A 131 -8.34 2.44 -15.35
C LEU A 131 -7.06 2.89 -16.05
N HIS A 132 -6.88 4.19 -16.26
CA HIS A 132 -5.62 4.72 -16.80
C HIS A 132 -4.43 4.32 -15.93
N TRP A 133 -4.62 4.25 -14.61
CA TRP A 133 -3.57 3.83 -13.69
C TRP A 133 -3.28 2.33 -13.81
N ILE A 134 -4.30 1.48 -13.71
CA ILE A 134 -4.13 0.02 -13.74
C ILE A 134 -3.63 -0.44 -15.12
N GLY A 135 -4.02 0.22 -16.21
CA GLY A 135 -3.56 -0.14 -17.55
C GLY A 135 -2.15 0.35 -17.91
N LYS A 136 -1.44 1.03 -17.01
CA LYS A 136 -0.15 1.68 -17.33
C LYS A 136 1.07 0.74 -17.21
N GLU A 137 0.98 -0.33 -16.45
CA GLU A 137 2.08 -1.29 -16.27
C GLU A 137 1.63 -2.72 -16.59
N ASP A 138 2.53 -3.50 -17.18
CA ASP A 138 2.24 -4.88 -17.63
C ASP A 138 1.80 -5.80 -16.48
N SER A 139 2.33 -5.59 -15.27
CA SER A 139 1.96 -6.36 -14.08
C SER A 139 0.50 -6.20 -13.69
N ASP A 140 -0.11 -5.09 -14.08
CA ASP A 140 -1.42 -4.65 -13.62
C ASP A 140 -2.51 -4.94 -14.68
N LEU A 141 -2.12 -5.42 -15.87
CA LEU A 141 -3.02 -5.82 -16.95
C LEU A 141 -3.98 -6.94 -16.56
N SER A 142 -3.57 -7.85 -15.66
CA SER A 142 -4.45 -8.91 -15.15
C SER A 142 -5.66 -8.36 -14.40
N LEU A 143 -5.47 -7.30 -13.61
CA LEU A 143 -6.53 -6.60 -12.89
C LEU A 143 -7.44 -5.85 -13.87
N MET A 144 -6.87 -5.21 -14.88
CA MET A 144 -7.63 -4.54 -15.95
C MET A 144 -8.47 -5.54 -16.75
N TYR A 145 -7.91 -6.69 -17.12
CA TYR A 145 -8.62 -7.75 -17.82
C TYR A 145 -9.80 -8.27 -17.00
N GLY A 146 -9.57 -8.60 -15.72
CA GLY A 146 -10.63 -9.04 -14.82
C GLY A 146 -11.77 -8.03 -14.69
N PHE A 147 -11.44 -6.73 -14.62
CA PHE A 147 -12.42 -5.65 -14.62
C PHE A 147 -13.26 -5.60 -15.89
N LEU A 148 -12.63 -5.64 -17.06
CA LEU A 148 -13.32 -5.60 -18.36
C LEU A 148 -14.25 -6.80 -18.52
N CYS A 149 -13.82 -8.00 -18.10
CA CYS A 149 -14.68 -9.18 -18.11
C CYS A 149 -15.91 -9.05 -17.19
N GLY A 150 -15.78 -8.37 -16.05
CA GLY A 150 -16.90 -8.11 -15.14
C GLY A 150 -17.80 -6.94 -15.55
N GLN A 151 -17.43 -6.17 -16.57
CA GLN A 151 -18.19 -5.04 -17.11
C GLN A 151 -18.27 -5.12 -18.65
N PRO A 152 -18.91 -6.16 -19.21
CA PRO A 152 -18.96 -6.36 -20.66
C PRO A 152 -19.60 -5.18 -21.41
N GLY A 153 -20.58 -4.49 -20.78
CA GLY A 153 -21.23 -3.31 -21.35
C GLY A 153 -20.33 -2.09 -21.57
N LEU A 154 -19.10 -2.08 -21.04
CA LEU A 154 -18.10 -1.04 -21.39
C LEU A 154 -17.50 -1.25 -22.78
N LEU A 155 -17.52 -2.48 -23.29
CA LEU A 155 -16.99 -2.85 -24.61
C LEU A 155 -18.09 -2.84 -25.67
N ASP A 156 -19.35 -2.96 -25.25
CA ASP A 156 -20.51 -2.80 -26.10
C ASP A 156 -20.69 -1.32 -26.40
N GLY A 157 -19.96 -0.84 -27.42
CA GLY A 157 -20.21 0.48 -27.99
C GLY A 157 -21.68 0.58 -28.38
N ASP A 158 -22.34 1.63 -27.89
CA ASP A 158 -23.75 1.92 -28.11
C ASP A 158 -24.05 1.91 -29.62
N THR A 159 -24.46 0.75 -30.14
CA THR A 159 -24.88 0.57 -31.54
C THR A 159 -26.38 0.87 -31.71
N THR A 160 -26.99 1.43 -30.66
CA THR A 160 -28.42 1.59 -30.52
C THR A 160 -28.95 3.00 -30.81
N GLU A 161 -28.32 3.79 -31.69
CA GLU A 161 -29.01 4.95 -32.28
C GLU A 161 -28.65 5.19 -33.75
N ARG A 162 -29.11 4.33 -34.66
CA ARG A 162 -29.49 4.72 -36.05
C ARG A 162 -30.47 3.72 -36.67
N LYS A 163 -31.67 3.56 -36.12
CA LYS A 163 -32.79 3.00 -36.90
C LYS A 163 -34.08 3.78 -36.67
N LYS A 164 -34.53 4.38 -37.78
CA LYS A 164 -35.87 4.92 -38.09
C LYS A 164 -36.13 6.40 -37.76
N ALA A 165 -35.52 7.27 -38.58
CA ALA A 165 -36.27 8.38 -39.17
C ALA A 165 -36.54 8.06 -40.65
N ARG A 166 -37.56 7.24 -40.91
CA ARG A 166 -38.24 7.15 -42.21
C ARG A 166 -39.71 6.80 -41.95
N CYS A 167 -40.59 7.48 -42.69
CA CYS A 167 -42.03 7.70 -42.49
C CYS A 167 -42.29 8.87 -41.53
N THR A 168 -42.88 9.98 -41.94
CA THR A 168 -43.81 10.28 -43.04
C THR A 168 -43.41 11.50 -43.85
#